data_AF-A0A7S2C262-F1
#
_entry.id   AF-A0A7S2C262-F1
#
_cell.length_a   1.000
_cell.length_b   1.000
_cell.length_c   1.000
_cell.angle_alpha   90.00
_cell.angle_beta   90.00
_cell.angle_gamma   90.00
#
_symmetry.space_group_name_H-M   'P 1'
#
loop_
_entity.id
_entity.type
_entity.pdbx_description
1 polymer ?
#
loop_
_entity_poly.entity_id
_entity_poly.type
_entity_poly.pdbx_seq_one_letter_code
_entity_poly.pdbx_strand_id
1 'polypeptide(L)'
;NIVSVGIGGSYLGPSFINEVLATEREGIFTSQGFTLRFLSNVDPVDVERSISGLDAEETLVIIVSKTFTTAETMLNARTMRQWLWDRMSKGKADESITAAHVVA
;
A
#
# COMPACT_ATOMS: atom_id res chain seq x y z
N ASN A 1 -7.52 2.33 5.66
CA ASN A 1 -6.41 1.37 5.41
C ASN A 1 -5.35 2.03 4.54
N ILE A 2 -4.07 1.68 4.73
CA ILE A 2 -2.95 2.22 3.95
C ILE A 2 -2.05 1.07 3.51
N VAL A 3 -1.74 0.97 2.22
CA VAL A 3 -0.77 0.01 1.67
C VAL A 3 0.40 0.78 1.07
N SER A 4 1.56 0.70 1.70
CA SER A 4 2.81 1.29 1.20
C SER A 4 3.55 0.28 0.33
N VAL A 5 3.75 0.62 -0.94
CA VAL A 5 4.36 -0.23 -1.96
C VAL A 5 5.77 0.26 -2.24
N GLY A 6 6.76 -0.57 -1.91
CA GLY A 6 8.16 -0.21 -2.10
C GLY A 6 9.07 -1.31 -1.60
N ILE A 7 10.29 -1.36 -2.13
CA ILE A 7 11.30 -2.36 -1.75
C ILE A 7 12.58 -1.68 -1.28
N GLY A 8 13.37 -2.41 -0.48
CA GLY A 8 14.66 -1.93 0.02
C GLY A 8 14.51 -0.67 0.86
N GLY A 9 15.26 0.38 0.54
CA GLY A 9 15.22 1.65 1.29
C GLY A 9 13.85 2.33 1.34
N SER A 10 12.99 2.10 0.32
CA SER A 10 11.62 2.62 0.28
C SER A 10 10.68 1.95 1.29
N TYR A 11 11.09 0.82 1.88
CA TYR A 11 10.27 0.01 2.79
C TYR A 11 10.92 -0.14 4.17
N LEU A 12 12.21 -0.47 4.23
CA LEU A 12 12.88 -0.87 5.47
C LEU A 12 12.86 0.24 6.53
N GLY A 13 13.13 1.48 6.15
CA GLY A 13 13.09 2.62 7.06
C GLY A 13 11.69 2.89 7.61
N PRO A 14 10.68 3.10 6.75
CA PRO A 14 9.29 3.28 7.18
C PRO A 14 8.76 2.13 8.04
N SER A 15 9.04 0.87 7.66
CA SER A 15 8.60 -0.30 8.42
C SER A 15 9.25 -0.38 9.80
N PHE A 16 10.54 -0.05 9.89
CA PHE A 16 11.25 -0.02 11.17
C PHE A 16 10.65 1.02 12.12
N ILE A 17 10.43 2.25 11.65
CA ILE A 17 9.85 3.31 12.48
C ILE A 17 8.41 2.98 12.88
N ASN A 18 7.61 2.42 11.97
CA ASN A 18 6.26 1.95 12.30
C ASN A 18 6.27 0.92 13.44
N GLU A 19 7.17 -0.05 13.39
CA GLU A 19 7.30 -1.07 14.44
C GLU A 19 7.72 -0.47 15.79
N VAL A 20 8.70 0.44 15.79
CA VAL A 20 9.15 1.12 17.00
C VAL A 20 8.01 1.94 17.63
N LEU A 21 7.27 2.69 16.82
CA LEU A 21 6.19 3.55 17.30
C LEU A 21 4.93 2.77 17.69
N ALA A 22 4.78 1.53 17.25
CA ALA A 22 3.63 0.69 17.58
C ALA A 22 3.51 0.39 19.09
N THR A 23 4.61 0.52 19.85
CA THR A 23 4.61 0.36 21.32
C THR A 23 4.62 1.69 22.07
N GLU A 24 4.82 2.81 21.38
CA GLU A 24 4.88 4.14 21.99
C GLU A 24 3.48 4.73 22.15
N ARG A 25 3.20 5.32 23.32
CA ARG A 25 1.86 5.84 23.64
C ARG A 25 1.35 6.85 22.61
N GLU A 26 2.23 7.74 22.15
CA GLU A 26 1.88 8.74 21.14
C GLU A 26 1.67 8.11 19.76
N GLY A 27 2.49 7.12 19.38
CA GLY A 27 2.33 6.37 18.14
C GLY A 27 1.00 5.61 18.09
N ILE A 28 0.63 4.93 19.18
CA ILE A 28 -0.66 4.24 19.31
C ILE A 28 -1.84 5.20 19.20
N PHE A 29 -1.80 6.33 19.93
CA PHE A 29 -2.90 7.30 19.91
C PHE A 29 -3.06 7.96 18.54
N THR A 30 -1.96 8.35 17.89
CA THR A 30 -2.00 9.05 16.60
C THR A 30 -2.33 8.13 15.42
N SER A 31 -2.04 6.84 15.52
CA SER A 31 -2.39 5.84 14.50
C SER A 31 -3.78 5.22 14.68
N GLN A 32 -4.52 5.58 15.73
CA GLN A 32 -5.82 4.99 16.02
C GLN A 32 -6.80 5.16 14.85
N GLY A 33 -7.38 4.04 14.38
CA GLY A 33 -8.27 4.02 13.22
C GLY A 33 -7.57 3.82 11.88
N PHE A 34 -6.23 3.80 11.85
CA PHE A 34 -5.46 3.48 10.65
C PHE A 34 -4.84 2.08 10.77
N THR A 35 -4.80 1.38 9.64
CA THR A 35 -4.03 0.14 9.47
C THR A 35 -3.04 0.36 8.34
N LEU A 36 -1.75 0.31 8.64
CA LEU A 36 -0.66 0.39 7.67
C LEU A 36 -0.14 -1.00 7.35
N ARG A 37 -0.04 -1.34 6.07
CA ARG A 37 0.58 -2.55 5.55
C ARG A 37 1.65 -2.19 4.54
N PHE A 38 2.64 -3.06 4.41
CA PHE A 38 3.75 -2.87 3.48
C PHE A 38 3.77 -4.00 2.46
N LEU A 39 3.78 -3.62 1.18
CA LEU A 39 3.90 -4.54 0.06
C LEU A 39 5.28 -4.32 -0.58
N SER A 40 6.22 -5.19 -0.26
CA SER A 40 7.62 -5.05 -0.69
C SER A 40 8.09 -6.18 -1.58
N ASN A 41 7.54 -7.38 -1.41
CA ASN A 41 7.89 -8.53 -2.20
C ASN A 41 6.99 -8.61 -3.45
N VAL A 42 7.54 -9.11 -4.54
CA VAL A 42 6.83 -9.29 -5.81
C VAL A 42 6.01 -10.59 -5.84
N ASP A 43 6.22 -11.47 -4.86
CA ASP A 43 5.46 -12.70 -4.68
C ASP A 43 3.95 -12.39 -4.54
N PRO A 44 3.07 -13.00 -5.36
CA PRO A 44 1.62 -12.84 -5.25
C PRO A 44 1.07 -13.14 -3.85
N VAL A 45 1.74 -13.98 -3.05
CA VAL A 45 1.35 -14.25 -1.66
C VAL A 45 1.45 -12.98 -0.81
N ASP A 46 2.46 -12.12 -1.05
CA ASP A 46 2.63 -10.87 -0.31
C ASP A 46 1.55 -9.84 -0.68
N VAL A 47 1.14 -9.84 -1.97
CA VAL A 47 0.00 -9.06 -2.44
C VAL A 47 -1.27 -9.49 -1.71
N GLU A 48 -1.60 -10.79 -1.74
CA GLU A 48 -2.81 -11.32 -1.10
C GLU A 48 -2.83 -11.02 0.40
N ARG A 49 -1.70 -11.21 1.09
CA ARG A 49 -1.56 -10.83 2.51
C ARG A 49 -1.79 -9.35 2.73
N SER A 50 -1.25 -8.50 1.85
CA SER A 50 -1.39 -7.05 1.96
C SER A 50 -2.82 -6.58 1.77
N ILE A 51 -3.62 -7.23 0.91
CA ILE A 51 -5.01 -6.82 0.62
C ILE A 51 -6.08 -7.60 1.40
N SER A 52 -5.70 -8.70 2.06
CA SER A 52 -6.66 -9.59 2.74
C SER A 52 -7.47 -8.85 3.81
N GLY A 53 -8.80 -8.91 3.68
CA GLY A 53 -9.74 -8.25 4.58
C GLY A 53 -9.82 -6.73 4.46
N LEU A 54 -9.17 -6.11 3.47
CA LEU A 54 -9.30 -4.66 3.23
C LEU A 54 -10.54 -4.35 2.39
N ASP A 55 -11.24 -3.27 2.76
CA ASP A 55 -12.20 -2.60 1.88
C ASP A 55 -11.45 -1.65 0.94
N ALA A 56 -11.65 -1.80 -0.36
CA ALA A 56 -11.03 -0.95 -1.38
C ALA A 56 -11.49 0.51 -1.28
N GLU A 57 -12.75 0.76 -0.91
CA GLU A 57 -13.31 2.11 -0.77
C GLU A 57 -12.68 2.88 0.40
N GLU A 58 -12.07 2.18 1.36
CA GLU A 58 -11.39 2.76 2.52
C GLU A 58 -9.86 2.59 2.47
N THR A 59 -9.29 2.23 1.31
CA THR A 59 -7.85 1.94 1.17
C THR A 59 -7.12 3.00 0.36
N LEU A 60 -6.04 3.56 0.93
CA LEU A 60 -5.06 4.39 0.25
C LEU A 60 -3.82 3.55 -0.12
N VAL A 61 -3.34 3.66 -1.35
CA VAL A 61 -2.11 3.03 -1.84
C VAL A 61 -1.04 4.11 -2.03
N ILE A 62 0.12 3.92 -1.42
CA ILE A 62 1.25 4.85 -1.50
C ILE A 62 2.40 4.16 -2.25
N ILE A 63 2.81 4.68 -3.39
CA ILE A 63 3.89 4.12 -4.20
C ILE A 63 5.21 4.82 -3.88
N VAL A 64 6.14 4.12 -3.24
CA VAL A 64 7.42 4.68 -2.81
C VAL A 64 8.56 4.09 -3.65
N SER A 65 9.04 4.83 -4.65
CA SER A 65 10.21 4.45 -5.43
C SER A 65 11.02 5.68 -5.84
N LYS A 66 12.30 5.69 -5.49
CA LYS A 66 13.22 6.78 -5.85
C LYS A 66 13.32 6.99 -7.37
N THR A 67 13.39 5.90 -8.13
CA THR A 67 13.56 5.98 -9.60
C THR A 67 12.24 5.86 -10.35
N PHE A 68 11.17 5.45 -9.68
CA PHE A 68 9.87 5.13 -10.28
C PHE A 68 9.94 4.08 -11.41
N THR A 69 11.02 3.31 -11.43
CA THR A 69 11.31 2.28 -12.44
C THR A 69 11.70 0.95 -11.81
N THR A 70 11.78 0.87 -10.47
CA THR A 70 12.05 -0.38 -9.75
C THR A 70 11.02 -1.44 -10.14
N ALA A 71 11.48 -2.57 -10.69
CA ALA A 71 10.62 -3.55 -11.36
C ALA A 71 9.56 -4.12 -10.41
N GLU A 72 9.97 -4.51 -9.19
CA GLU A 72 9.11 -5.05 -8.15
C GLU A 72 8.05 -4.03 -7.71
N THR A 73 8.47 -2.80 -7.39
CA THR A 73 7.56 -1.72 -6.98
C THR A 73 6.54 -1.40 -8.07
N MET A 74 6.97 -1.27 -9.33
CA MET A 74 6.07 -0.91 -10.43
C MET A 74 5.14 -2.05 -10.82
N LEU A 75 5.58 -3.30 -10.65
CA LEU A 75 4.69 -4.45 -10.80
C LEU A 75 3.61 -4.43 -9.72
N ASN A 76 3.99 -4.30 -8.46
CA ASN A 76 3.03 -4.23 -7.34
C ASN A 76 2.12 -3.01 -7.43
N ALA A 77 2.61 -1.86 -7.89
CA ALA A 77 1.79 -0.66 -8.12
C ALA A 77 0.67 -0.92 -9.15
N ARG A 78 1.01 -1.59 -10.26
CA ARG A 78 0.03 -1.99 -11.28
C ARG A 78 -0.96 -3.01 -10.73
N THR A 79 -0.49 -3.98 -9.93
CA THR A 79 -1.34 -4.98 -9.27
C THR A 79 -2.34 -4.32 -8.31
N MET A 80 -1.89 -3.39 -7.47
CA MET A 80 -2.76 -2.66 -6.54
C MET A 80 -3.79 -1.79 -7.26
N ARG A 81 -3.39 -1.11 -8.35
CA ARG A 81 -4.33 -0.35 -9.19
C ARG A 81 -5.39 -1.26 -9.80
N GLN A 82 -5.00 -2.41 -10.33
CA GLN A 82 -5.95 -3.39 -10.86
C GLN A 82 -6.89 -3.90 -9.76
N TRP A 83 -6.37 -4.18 -8.57
CA TRP A 83 -7.20 -4.60 -7.42
C TRP A 83 -8.26 -3.55 -7.06
N LEU A 84 -7.91 -2.25 -7.04
CA LEU A 84 -8.89 -1.17 -6.81
C LEU A 84 -10.00 -1.20 -7.89
N TRP A 85 -9.63 -1.32 -9.16
CA TRP A 85 -10.62 -1.40 -10.26
C TRP A 85 -11.48 -2.65 -10.19
N ASP A 86 -10.90 -3.81 -9.89
CA ASP A 86 -11.64 -5.06 -9.74
C ASP A 86 -12.71 -4.95 -8.64
N ARG A 87 -12.39 -4.24 -7.55
CA ARG A 87 -13.29 -4.06 -6.41
C ARG A 87 -14.33 -2.96 -6.60
N MET A 88 -13.98 -1.84 -7.22
CA MET A 88 -14.83 -0.63 -7.24
C MET A 88 -15.46 -0.35 -8.61
N SER A 89 -14.82 -0.74 -9.72
CA SER A 89 -15.31 -0.50 -11.10
C SER A 89 -15.59 -1.78 -11.88
N LYS A 90 -15.65 -2.94 -11.19
CA LYS A 90 -15.87 -4.27 -11.78
C LYS A 90 -14.85 -4.61 -12.86
N GLY A 91 -13.58 -4.28 -12.60
CA GLY A 91 -12.43 -4.59 -13.44
C GLY A 91 -12.24 -3.67 -14.66
N LYS A 92 -13.00 -2.57 -14.75
CA LYS A 92 -12.82 -1.57 -15.80
C LYS A 92 -11.84 -0.50 -15.34
N ALA A 93 -10.89 -0.13 -16.21
CA ALA A 93 -10.00 0.97 -15.93
C ALA A 93 -10.79 2.25 -15.61
N ASP A 94 -10.49 2.86 -14.47
CA ASP A 94 -11.11 4.10 -14.01
C ASP A 94 -10.06 4.97 -13.31
N GLU A 95 -9.61 6.00 -14.02
CA GLU A 95 -8.58 6.89 -13.51
C GLU A 95 -9.05 7.79 -12.36
N SER A 96 -10.37 7.95 -12.17
CA SER A 96 -10.89 8.70 -11.02
C SER A 96 -10.65 7.94 -9.70
N ILE A 97 -10.79 6.62 -9.72
CA ILE A 97 -10.45 5.75 -8.58
C ILE A 97 -8.94 5.81 -8.32
N THR A 98 -8.11 5.70 -9.37
CA THR A 98 -6.66 5.81 -9.22
C THR A 98 -6.27 7.15 -8.60
N ALA A 99 -6.83 8.26 -9.10
CA ALA A 99 -6.52 9.61 -8.63
C ALA A 99 -6.94 9.85 -7.17
N ALA A 100 -8.02 9.22 -6.70
CA ALA A 100 -8.49 9.35 -5.33
C ALA A 100 -7.77 8.42 -4.34
N HIS A 101 -7.31 7.24 -4.77
CA HIS A 101 -6.81 6.18 -3.89
C HIS A 101 -5.32 5.88 -4.05
N VAL A 102 -4.61 6.48 -5.01
CA VAL A 102 -3.19 6.23 -5.25
C VAL A 102 -2.40 7.54 -5.19
N VAL A 103 -1.35 7.56 -4.38
CA VAL A 103 -0.37 8.63 -4.30
C VAL A 103 1.03 8.06 -4.51
N ALA A 104 1.96 8.89 -5.00
CA ALA A 104 3.33 8.50 -5.33
C ALA A 104 4.32 9.61 -4.97
#